data_AF-A0A3A9K4T4-F1
#
_entry.id   AF-A0A3A9K4T4-F1
#
_cell.length_a   1.000
_cell.length_b   1.000
_cell.length_c   1.000
_cell.angle_alpha   90.00
_cell.angle_beta   90.00
_cell.angle_gamma   90.00
#
_symmetry.space_group_name_H-M   'P 1'
#
loop_
_entity.id
_entity.type
_entity.pdbx_description
1 polymer ?
#
loop_
_entity_poly.entity_id
_entity_poly.type
_entity_poly.pdbx_seq_one_letter_code
_entity_poly.pdbx_strand_id
1 'polypeptide(L)'
;MEEKEILNTFNSEIGKKIHNKRRLLDLTLEELAEFADLNSDHIRDIEKGRVNFTIHTFMKICAGLQLNSPAELLKDAEEELYPLLKEIAKERKDVKRRTK
;
A
#
# COMPACT_ATOMS: atom_id res chain seq x y z
N MET A 1 -5.74 5.21 17.98
CA MET A 1 -5.95 5.02 16.54
C MET A 1 -6.83 3.80 16.34
N GLU A 2 -7.97 3.97 15.70
CA GLU A 2 -8.83 2.86 15.30
C GLU A 2 -8.17 2.06 14.15
N GLU A 3 -8.49 0.77 13.99
CA GLU A 3 -7.91 -0.09 12.94
C GLU A 3 -8.12 0.47 11.53
N LYS A 4 -9.27 1.13 11.32
CA LYS A 4 -9.61 1.83 10.08
C LYS A 4 -8.68 3.02 9.80
N GLU A 5 -8.26 3.73 10.85
CA GLU A 5 -7.36 4.87 10.77
C GLU A 5 -5.95 4.42 10.37
N ILE A 6 -5.48 3.30 10.93
CA ILE A 6 -4.21 2.68 10.55
C ILE A 6 -4.24 2.23 9.08
N LEU A 7 -5.32 1.58 8.65
CA LEU A 7 -5.46 1.12 7.27
C LEU A 7 -5.48 2.28 6.27
N ASN A 8 -6.16 3.38 6.60
CA ASN A 8 -6.17 4.58 5.77
C ASN A 8 -4.76 5.21 5.65
N THR A 9 -4.01 5.25 6.76
CA THR A 9 -2.63 5.72 6.75
C THR A 9 -1.76 4.85 5.85
N PHE A 10 -1.87 3.53 5.96
CA PHE A 10 -1.09 2.60 5.11
C PHE A 10 -1.39 2.77 3.62
N ASN A 11 -2.67 2.84 3.24
CA ASN A 11 -3.06 3.01 1.84
C ASN A 11 -2.55 4.34 1.27
N SER A 12 -2.58 5.41 2.07
CA SER A 12 -2.02 6.71 1.71
C SER A 12 -0.51 6.67 1.48
N GLU A 13 0.24 6.02 2.38
CA GLU A 13 1.69 5.91 2.24
C GLU A 13 2.11 5.09 1.02
N ILE A 14 1.48 3.93 0.79
CA ILE A 14 1.75 3.13 -0.42
C ILE A 14 1.34 3.89 -1.68
N GLY A 15 0.18 4.55 -1.66
CA GLY A 15 -0.30 5.39 -2.77
C GLY A 15 0.70 6.48 -3.16
N LYS A 16 1.27 7.20 -2.18
CA LYS A 16 2.31 8.22 -2.41
C LYS A 16 3.56 7.63 -3.05
N LYS A 17 3.99 6.43 -2.64
CA LYS A 17 5.18 5.80 -3.24
C LYS A 17 4.94 5.38 -4.68
N ILE A 18 3.76 4.81 -4.97
CA ILE A 18 3.34 4.50 -6.34
C ILE A 18 3.37 5.77 -7.19
N HIS A 19 2.78 6.86 -6.69
CA HIS A 19 2.78 8.16 -7.34
C HIS A 19 4.21 8.64 -7.65
N ASN A 20 5.08 8.68 -6.64
CA ASN A 20 6.45 9.16 -6.79
C ASN A 20 7.23 8.30 -7.80
N LYS A 21 7.10 6.97 -7.72
CA LYS A 21 7.78 6.07 -8.66
C LYS A 21 7.27 6.27 -10.09
N ARG A 22 5.96 6.38 -10.29
CA ARG A 22 5.37 6.66 -11.61
C ARG A 22 5.92 7.96 -12.20
N ARG A 23 5.98 9.02 -11.39
CA ARG A 23 6.51 10.33 -11.81
C ARG A 23 8.01 10.30 -12.10
N LEU A 24 8.79 9.51 -11.38
CA LEU A 24 10.22 9.31 -11.66
C LEU A 24 10.48 8.57 -12.97
N LEU A 25 9.51 7.79 -13.45
CA LEU A 25 9.54 7.10 -14.74
C LEU A 25 8.88 7.91 -15.85
N ASP A 26 8.49 9.17 -15.59
CA ASP A 26 7.76 10.06 -16.51
C ASP A 26 6.47 9.47 -17.11
N LEU A 27 5.84 8.54 -16.39
CA LEU A 27 4.60 7.90 -16.83
C LEU A 27 3.36 8.73 -16.46
N THR A 28 2.43 8.85 -17.40
CA THR A 28 1.05 9.30 -17.16
C THR A 28 0.25 8.24 -16.39
N LEU A 29 -0.93 8.62 -15.89
CA LEU A 29 -1.81 7.66 -15.21
C LEU A 29 -2.36 6.63 -16.20
N GLU A 30 -2.62 7.06 -17.42
CA GLU A 30 -3.11 6.26 -18.53
C GLU A 30 -2.07 5.22 -18.96
N GLU A 31 -0.80 5.59 -19.09
CA GLU A 31 0.28 4.65 -19.41
C GLU A 31 0.49 3.62 -18.30
N LEU A 32 0.54 4.03 -17.03
CA LEU A 32 0.66 3.05 -15.94
C LEU A 32 -0.56 2.12 -15.89
N ALA A 33 -1.76 2.65 -16.13
CA ALA A 33 -2.98 1.86 -16.20
C ALA A 33 -2.94 0.83 -17.33
N GLU A 34 -2.48 1.22 -18.52
CA GLU A 34 -2.29 0.31 -19.63
C GLU A 34 -1.28 -0.80 -19.30
N PHE A 35 -0.09 -0.45 -18.78
CA PHE A 35 0.95 -1.43 -18.45
C PHE A 35 0.56 -2.36 -17.29
N ALA A 36 -0.25 -1.87 -16.36
CA ALA A 36 -0.78 -2.67 -15.25
C ALA A 36 -2.09 -3.39 -15.60
N ASP A 37 -2.66 -3.20 -16.80
CA ASP A 37 -4.00 -3.70 -17.17
C ASP A 37 -5.06 -3.31 -16.12
N LEU A 38 -5.11 -2.03 -15.78
CA LEU A 38 -6.01 -1.42 -14.79
C LEU A 38 -6.70 -0.19 -15.38
N ASN A 39 -7.66 0.36 -14.65
CA ASN A 39 -8.29 1.63 -14.99
C ASN A 39 -7.49 2.80 -14.37
N SER A 40 -7.27 3.88 -15.13
CA SER A 40 -6.51 5.06 -14.68
C SER A 40 -7.15 5.80 -13.50
N ASP A 41 -8.48 5.80 -13.38
CA ASP A 41 -9.18 6.34 -12.20
C ASP A 41 -8.94 5.48 -10.97
N HIS A 42 -8.88 4.15 -11.13
CA HIS A 42 -8.54 3.25 -10.03
C HIS A 42 -7.11 3.50 -9.55
N ILE A 43 -6.14 3.66 -10.46
CA ILE A 43 -4.77 4.04 -10.09
C ILE A 43 -4.74 5.40 -9.40
N ARG A 44 -5.50 6.38 -9.90
CA ARG A 44 -5.60 7.72 -9.29
C ARG A 44 -6.12 7.66 -7.85
N ASP A 45 -7.14 6.83 -7.59
CA ASP A 45 -7.68 6.66 -6.25
C ASP A 45 -6.74 5.90 -5.32
N ILE A 46 -5.99 4.91 -5.85
CA ILE A 46 -4.91 4.22 -5.13
C ILE A 46 -3.80 5.20 -4.75
N GLU A 47 -3.31 6.01 -5.69
CA GLU A 47 -2.25 7.00 -5.43
C GLU A 47 -2.64 8.03 -4.36
N LYS A 48 -3.93 8.34 -4.25
CA LYS A 48 -4.49 9.24 -3.23
C LYS A 48 -4.85 8.54 -1.92
N GLY A 49 -4.66 7.22 -1.82
CA GLY A 49 -5.01 6.43 -0.63
C GLY A 49 -6.52 6.34 -0.36
N ARG A 50 -7.37 6.56 -1.36
CA ARG A 50 -8.84 6.63 -1.19
C ARG A 50 -9.52 5.27 -1.18
N VAL A 51 -8.85 4.26 -1.73
CA VAL A 51 -9.37 2.90 -1.87
C VAL A 51 -8.39 1.91 -1.28
N ASN A 52 -8.93 0.81 -0.77
CA ASN A 52 -8.15 -0.38 -0.50
C ASN A 52 -7.99 -1.17 -1.80
N PHE A 53 -6.91 -1.93 -1.93
CA PHE A 53 -6.64 -2.75 -3.10
C PHE A 53 -6.11 -4.12 -2.71
N THR A 54 -6.23 -5.08 -3.61
CA THR A 54 -5.77 -6.45 -3.38
C THR A 54 -4.27 -6.57 -3.61
N ILE A 55 -3.66 -7.63 -3.07
CA ILE A 55 -2.28 -7.99 -3.41
C ILE A 55 -2.11 -8.21 -4.92
N HIS A 56 -3.11 -8.76 -5.61
CA HIS A 56 -3.07 -8.94 -7.06
C HIS A 56 -2.98 -7.60 -7.79
N THR A 57 -3.81 -6.62 -7.41
CA THR A 57 -3.74 -5.25 -7.95
C THR A 57 -2.39 -4.60 -7.69
N PHE A 58 -1.85 -4.77 -6.47
CA PHE A 58 -0.52 -4.27 -6.12
C PHE A 58 0.57 -4.86 -7.02
N MET A 59 0.54 -6.18 -7.25
CA MET A 59 1.51 -6.85 -8.12
C MET A 59 1.45 -6.34 -9.56
N LYS A 60 0.24 -6.09 -10.10
CA LYS A 60 0.06 -5.50 -11.43
C LYS A 60 0.69 -4.10 -11.52
N ILE A 61 0.48 -3.27 -10.49
CA ILE A 61 1.07 -1.92 -10.43
C ILE A 61 2.59 -2.00 -10.37
N CYS A 62 3.16 -2.88 -9.53
CA CYS A 62 4.61 -3.10 -9.46
C CYS A 62 5.21 -3.53 -10.80
N ALA A 63 4.51 -4.40 -11.54
CA ALA A 63 4.91 -4.82 -12.88
C ALA A 63 4.83 -3.66 -13.89
N GLY A 64 3.75 -2.87 -13.87
CA GLY A 64 3.60 -1.69 -14.74
C GLY A 64 4.64 -0.59 -14.45
N LEU A 65 5.11 -0.48 -13.21
CA LEU A 65 6.22 0.38 -12.79
C LEU A 65 7.61 -0.22 -13.06
N GLN A 66 7.69 -1.43 -13.63
CA GLN A 66 8.94 -2.12 -13.96
C GLN A 66 9.90 -2.21 -12.76
N LEU A 67 9.37 -2.48 -11.57
CA LEU A 67 10.19 -2.68 -10.37
C LEU A 67 10.99 -3.97 -10.47
N ASN A 68 12.20 -3.99 -9.88
CA ASN A 68 12.95 -5.24 -9.74
C ASN A 68 12.30 -6.16 -8.70
N SER A 69 11.66 -5.56 -7.68
CA SER A 69 10.91 -6.28 -6.66
C SER A 69 9.73 -5.47 -6.12
N PRO A 70 8.55 -6.08 -5.90
CA PRO A 70 7.43 -5.43 -5.20
C PRO A 70 7.79 -4.91 -3.80
N ALA A 71 8.81 -5.52 -3.15
CA ALA A 71 9.29 -5.11 -1.85
C ALA A 71 9.82 -3.66 -1.83
N GLU A 72 10.25 -3.12 -2.98
CA GLU A 72 10.72 -1.72 -3.09
C GLU A 72 9.68 -0.71 -2.60
N LEU A 73 8.39 -0.96 -2.84
CA LEU A 73 7.32 -0.07 -2.37
C LEU A 73 6.91 -0.37 -0.91
N LEU A 74 7.27 -1.53 -0.37
CA LEU A 74 6.88 -1.97 0.97
C LEU A 74 7.90 -1.65 2.05
N LYS A 75 9.15 -1.32 1.72
CA LYS A 75 10.24 -1.08 2.71
C LYS A 75 9.82 -0.19 3.88
N ASP A 76 9.39 1.05 3.63
CA ASP A 76 9.06 1.95 4.75
C ASP A 76 7.84 1.45 5.54
N ALA A 77 6.93 0.69 4.91
CA ALA A 77 5.83 0.08 5.67
C ALA A 77 6.30 -1.11 6.53
N GLU A 78 7.28 -1.87 6.06
CA GLU A 78 7.95 -2.91 6.85
C GLU A 78 8.72 -2.30 8.03
N GLU A 79 9.38 -1.16 7.83
CA GLU A 79 10.23 -0.52 8.83
C GLU A 79 9.43 0.32 9.85
N GLU A 80 8.36 0.99 9.42
CA GLU A 80 7.61 1.94 10.27
C GLU A 80 6.25 1.40 10.74
N LEU A 81 5.48 0.80 9.84
CA LEU A 81 4.10 0.39 10.14
C LEU A 81 4.03 -1.00 10.79
N TYR A 82 4.80 -1.96 10.29
CA TYR A 82 4.74 -3.34 10.78
C TYR A 82 5.09 -3.47 12.27
N PRO A 83 6.10 -2.76 12.83
CA PRO A 83 6.36 -2.78 14.27
C PRO A 83 5.16 -2.32 15.09
N LEU A 84 4.48 -1.24 14.66
CA LEU A 84 3.28 -0.72 15.33
C LEU A 84 2.15 -1.76 15.31
N LEU A 85 1.86 -2.35 14.15
CA LEU A 85 0.86 -3.40 14.01
C LEU A 85 1.17 -4.62 14.87
N LYS A 86 2.45 -4.98 14.98
CA LYS A 86 2.92 -6.12 15.77
C LYS A 86 2.70 -5.90 17.27
N GLU A 87 2.96 -4.70 17.79
CA GLU A 87 2.68 -4.38 19.19
C GLU A 87 1.17 -4.37 19.48
N ILE A 88 0.35 -3.78 18.59
CA ILE A 88 -1.12 -3.84 18.71
C ILE A 88 -1.62 -5.30 18.75
N ALA A 89 -1.10 -6.16 17.88
CA ALA A 89 -1.47 -7.57 17.85
C ALA A 89 -1.06 -8.31 19.14
N LYS A 90 0.06 -7.93 19.76
CA LYS A 90 0.53 -8.48 21.04
C LYS A 90 -0.39 -8.07 22.19
N GLU A 91 -0.74 -6.78 22.28
CA GLU A 91 -1.69 -6.29 23.29
C GLU A 91 -3.02 -7.03 23.23
N ARG A 92 -3.57 -7.23 22.03
CA ARG A 92 -4.81 -8.00 21.82
C ARG A 92 -4.70 -9.44 22.33
N LYS A 93 -3.56 -10.11 22.09
CA LYS A 93 -3.31 -11.47 22.59
C LYS A 93 -3.23 -11.50 24.12
N ASP A 94 -2.61 -10.50 24.74
CA ASP A 94 -2.47 -10.43 26.19
C ASP A 94 -3.80 -10.11 26.89
N VAL A 95 -4.61 -9.23 26.32
CA VAL A 95 -5.99 -9.00 26.79
C VAL A 95 -6.81 -10.29 26.72
N LYS A 96 -6.78 -10.99 25.58
CA LYS A 96 -7.51 -12.25 25.40
C LYS A 96 -7.07 -13.34 26.37
N ARG A 97 -5.80 -13.35 26.80
CA ARG A 97 -5.26 -14.26 27.82
C ARG A 97 -5.70 -13.90 29.24
N ARG A 98 -5.94 -12.61 29.54
CA ARG A 98 -6.38 -12.14 30.87
C ARG A 98 -7.89 -12.31 31.09
N THR A 99 -8.68 -12.32 30.02
CA THR A 99 -10.14 -12.51 30.06
C THR A 99 -10.58 -13.96 29.89
N LYS A 100 -9.63 -14.90 29.80
CA LYS A 100 -9.87 -16.34 29.67
C LYS A 100 -9.39 -17.04 30.93
#